data_AF-A0A8A0RIH6-F1
#
_entry.id   AF-A0A8A0RIH6-F1
#
_cell.length_a   1.000
_cell.length_b   1.000
_cell.length_c   1.000
_cell.angle_alpha   90.00
_cell.angle_beta   90.00
_cell.angle_gamma   90.00
#
_symmetry.space_group_name_H-M   'P 1'
#
loop_
_entity.id
_entity.type
_entity.pdbx_description
1 polymer ?
#
loop_
_entity_poly.entity_id
_entity_poly.type
_entity_poly.pdbx_seq_one_letter_code
_entity_poly.pdbx_strand_id
1 'polypeptide(L)'
;MNQKFRVNALRIACMLLCLLLISVSGCVKEQNREQEQEKTPPSEELTRLLPEKTGFTWVYSGFAEYGHEMKLESITPTDTTVHFKLNGNVYDASGGEAPGDYSLRVEYQVTSESIIMHKAAERMMDNFSKLVLIRLPLREGTQWEQKAVHKDGKEYHLVCTIQKVEDHDEGKVYTVVYKDRDSDFYEKRQLQEGWGVISFETIWQSPEGPVTIGYYLYREASGYPGKTALKAFLPPLGEQLRYFGLAEYAHEGQLVKVSEDQDKAVYQFNGNFQDGSGIPGEFKVQYLFDYKKGTIQEKVVENTRSSKEEVNSKLHHPVILKLPLEVGNTWQQEITFEGEKKTMTGTIVSIAYEGRTFYSQMKNVHPVVTVRYRVEDAPGYFQNMYVEERKFQKGRGMISFSNLMKGALDIKDMNDVYQIEQAIINHMFGYSLVRDTERR
;
A
#
# COMPACT_ATOMS: atom_id res chain seq x y z
N MET A 1 53.76 -91.82 -19.55
CA MET A 1 52.38 -91.57 -20.02
C MET A 1 51.56 -91.08 -18.84
N ASN A 2 50.64 -90.13 -19.04
CA ASN A 2 49.80 -89.45 -18.03
C ASN A 2 50.40 -88.27 -17.25
N GLN A 3 50.95 -87.30 -17.99
CA GLN A 3 51.23 -85.94 -17.52
C GLN A 3 50.04 -84.96 -17.75
N LYS A 4 48.90 -85.46 -18.25
CA LYS A 4 47.69 -84.67 -18.55
C LYS A 4 46.64 -84.60 -17.42
N PHE A 5 46.81 -85.34 -16.32
CA PHE A 5 45.81 -85.38 -15.23
C PHE A 5 46.13 -84.48 -14.01
N ARG A 6 47.34 -83.91 -13.91
CA ARG A 6 47.70 -83.04 -12.77
C ARG A 6 47.39 -81.55 -12.95
N VAL A 7 47.05 -81.11 -14.17
CA VAL A 7 46.81 -79.67 -14.45
C VAL A 7 45.35 -79.26 -14.22
N ASN A 8 44.40 -80.20 -14.28
CA ASN A 8 42.97 -79.88 -14.11
C ASN A 8 42.51 -79.81 -12.64
N ALA A 9 43.17 -80.51 -11.72
CA ALA A 9 42.82 -80.44 -10.29
C ALA A 9 43.21 -79.08 -9.66
N LEU A 10 44.33 -78.48 -10.10
CA LEU A 10 44.82 -77.20 -9.58
C LEU A 10 44.00 -76.00 -10.08
N ARG A 11 43.44 -76.08 -11.30
CA ARG A 11 42.57 -75.04 -11.86
C ARG A 11 41.16 -75.02 -11.26
N ILE A 12 40.63 -76.19 -10.90
CA ILE A 12 39.32 -76.29 -10.23
C ILE A 12 39.42 -75.86 -8.75
N ALA A 13 40.53 -76.16 -8.07
CA ALA A 13 40.77 -75.67 -6.71
C ALA A 13 40.96 -74.14 -6.63
N CYS A 14 41.61 -73.51 -7.61
CA CYS A 14 41.70 -72.03 -7.69
C CYS A 14 40.35 -71.36 -8.02
N MET A 15 39.51 -71.95 -8.87
CA MET A 15 38.18 -71.39 -9.14
C MET A 15 37.23 -71.50 -7.95
N LEU A 16 37.27 -72.60 -7.18
CA LEU A 16 36.45 -72.75 -5.97
C LEU A 16 36.93 -71.85 -4.82
N LEU A 17 38.24 -71.56 -4.72
CA LEU A 17 38.77 -70.61 -3.72
C LEU A 17 38.45 -69.15 -4.07
N CYS A 18 38.35 -68.80 -5.37
CA CYS A 18 37.91 -67.47 -5.80
C CYS A 18 36.39 -67.27 -5.68
N LEU A 19 35.59 -68.34 -5.76
CA LEU A 19 34.13 -68.26 -5.56
C LEU A 19 33.71 -68.23 -4.08
N LEU A 20 34.54 -68.75 -3.16
CA LEU A 20 34.25 -68.70 -1.71
C LEU A 20 34.67 -67.38 -1.01
N LEU A 21 35.45 -66.53 -1.69
CA LEU A 21 35.88 -65.21 -1.18
C LEU A 21 34.95 -64.05 -1.59
N ILE A 22 33.91 -64.31 -2.38
CA ILE A 22 32.93 -63.28 -2.78
C ILE A 22 31.68 -63.28 -1.88
N SER A 23 31.56 -64.23 -0.93
CA SER A 23 30.39 -64.33 -0.04
C SER A 23 30.54 -63.71 1.34
N VAL A 24 31.60 -62.95 1.63
CA VAL A 24 31.77 -62.27 2.94
C VAL A 24 32.42 -60.90 2.79
N SER A 25 31.66 -59.91 2.32
CA SER A 25 31.80 -58.47 2.68
C SER A 25 30.83 -57.65 1.82
N GLY A 26 29.58 -57.62 2.27
CA GLY A 26 28.54 -56.85 1.62
C GLY A 26 27.32 -56.75 2.51
N CYS A 27 27.51 -56.39 3.78
CA CYS A 27 26.50 -55.61 4.47
C CYS A 27 26.33 -54.33 3.65
N VAL A 28 25.49 -54.38 2.61
CA VAL A 28 24.82 -53.20 2.09
C VAL A 28 23.92 -52.78 3.23
N LYS A 29 24.49 -51.97 4.11
CA LYS A 29 23.76 -51.12 5.02
C LYS A 29 22.84 -50.34 4.09
N GLU A 30 21.56 -50.72 4.10
CA GLU A 30 20.48 -49.99 3.48
C GLU A 30 20.48 -48.62 4.16
N GLN A 31 21.37 -47.74 3.70
CA GLN A 31 21.31 -46.33 4.00
C GLN A 31 20.03 -45.90 3.30
N ASN A 32 18.95 -45.86 4.08
CA ASN A 32 17.96 -44.80 4.01
C ASN A 32 18.73 -43.47 3.88
N ARG A 33 19.17 -43.16 2.66
CA ARG A 33 19.20 -41.78 2.18
C ARG A 33 17.73 -41.45 2.04
N GLU A 34 17.14 -41.01 3.14
CA GLU A 34 16.15 -39.94 3.04
C GLU A 34 16.82 -38.91 2.13
N GLN A 35 16.39 -38.87 0.86
CA GLN A 35 16.74 -37.78 -0.02
C GLN A 35 16.21 -36.55 0.71
N GLU A 36 17.13 -35.78 1.30
CA GLU A 36 16.89 -34.42 1.73
C GLU A 36 16.39 -33.72 0.47
N GLN A 37 15.06 -33.67 0.34
CA GLN A 37 14.39 -33.04 -0.78
C GLN A 37 14.74 -31.57 -0.64
N GLU A 38 15.65 -31.11 -1.50
CA GLU A 38 16.19 -29.76 -1.46
C GLU A 38 15.01 -28.77 -1.45
N LYS A 39 14.80 -28.15 -0.29
CA LYS A 39 13.68 -27.23 -0.06
C LYS A 39 13.84 -26.07 -1.03
N THR A 40 13.02 -26.04 -2.07
CA THR A 40 13.04 -24.94 -3.04
C THR A 40 12.36 -23.74 -2.41
N PRO A 41 13.03 -22.57 -2.31
CA PRO A 41 12.44 -21.39 -1.73
C PRO A 41 11.27 -20.86 -2.57
N PRO A 42 10.34 -20.11 -1.95
CA PRO A 42 9.24 -19.49 -2.68
C PRO A 42 9.73 -18.50 -3.73
N SER A 43 9.00 -18.37 -4.83
CA SER A 43 9.37 -17.48 -5.94
C SER A 43 9.19 -16.02 -5.56
N GLU A 44 10.26 -15.23 -5.62
CA GLU A 44 10.18 -13.77 -5.48
C GLU A 44 9.32 -13.14 -6.58
N GLU A 45 9.39 -13.65 -7.81
CA GLU A 45 8.61 -13.14 -8.95
C GLU A 45 7.10 -13.29 -8.70
N LEU A 46 6.66 -14.45 -8.22
CA LEU A 46 5.26 -14.67 -7.84
C LEU A 46 4.87 -13.88 -6.59
N THR A 47 5.78 -13.74 -5.62
CA THR A 47 5.53 -12.96 -4.40
C THR A 47 5.24 -11.50 -4.73
N ARG A 48 5.93 -10.92 -5.73
CA ARG A 48 5.70 -9.55 -6.22
C ARG A 48 4.33 -9.34 -6.87
N LEU A 49 3.56 -10.39 -7.17
CA LEU A 49 2.17 -10.24 -7.61
C LEU A 49 1.24 -9.82 -6.47
N LEU A 50 1.62 -9.97 -5.20
CA LEU A 50 0.78 -9.63 -4.04
C LEU A 50 1.35 -8.41 -3.29
N PRO A 51 0.54 -7.71 -2.47
CA PRO A 51 1.04 -6.59 -1.68
C PRO A 51 2.10 -7.03 -0.67
N GLU A 52 3.19 -6.27 -0.58
CA GLU A 52 4.35 -6.62 0.25
C GLU A 52 4.16 -6.46 1.77
N LYS A 53 3.10 -5.75 2.20
CA LYS A 53 2.87 -5.41 3.62
C LYS A 53 1.42 -5.60 4.02
N THR A 54 1.21 -6.01 5.27
CA THR A 54 -0.11 -6.07 5.90
C THR A 54 -0.82 -4.71 5.93
N GLY A 55 -2.14 -4.75 6.08
CA GLY A 55 -3.00 -3.57 6.09
C GLY A 55 -3.51 -3.15 4.72
N PHE A 56 -2.99 -3.71 3.63
CA PHE A 56 -3.55 -3.49 2.29
C PHE A 56 -5.00 -3.94 2.21
N THR A 57 -5.87 -3.09 1.67
CA THR A 57 -7.30 -3.37 1.51
C THR A 57 -7.67 -3.41 0.04
N TRP A 58 -8.40 -4.43 -0.37
CA TRP A 58 -9.07 -4.51 -1.67
C TRP A 58 -10.55 -4.22 -1.47
N VAL A 59 -11.08 -3.38 -2.34
CA VAL A 59 -12.51 -3.10 -2.46
C VAL A 59 -12.91 -3.41 -3.89
N TYR A 60 -13.86 -4.30 -4.09
CA TYR A 60 -14.35 -4.69 -5.41
C TYR A 60 -15.79 -4.27 -5.61
N SER A 61 -16.12 -3.96 -6.87
CA SER A 61 -17.48 -3.72 -7.35
C SER A 61 -17.73 -4.54 -8.60
N GLY A 62 -18.97 -5.00 -8.80
CA GLY A 62 -19.30 -5.90 -9.88
C GLY A 62 -20.77 -5.91 -10.28
N PHE A 63 -21.12 -6.95 -11.03
CA PHE A 63 -22.45 -7.15 -11.59
C PHE A 63 -23.56 -7.18 -10.52
N ALA A 64 -24.71 -6.59 -10.83
CA ALA A 64 -25.91 -6.59 -9.98
C ALA A 64 -25.65 -6.17 -8.52
N GLU A 65 -25.01 -5.00 -8.34
CA GLU A 65 -24.69 -4.41 -7.02
C GLU A 65 -23.75 -5.25 -6.16
N TYR A 66 -23.14 -6.29 -6.74
CA TYR A 66 -22.12 -7.07 -6.06
C TYR A 66 -20.96 -6.18 -5.65
N GLY A 67 -20.51 -6.36 -4.41
CA GLY A 67 -19.24 -5.84 -3.96
C GLY A 67 -18.74 -6.64 -2.78
N HIS A 68 -17.44 -6.54 -2.53
CA HIS A 68 -16.83 -7.10 -1.34
C HIS A 68 -15.55 -6.35 -1.03
N GLU A 69 -15.13 -6.45 0.22
CA GLU A 69 -13.86 -5.93 0.66
C GLU A 69 -13.07 -7.03 1.38
N MET A 70 -11.74 -6.95 1.28
CA MET A 70 -10.84 -7.83 2.02
C MET A 70 -9.58 -7.06 2.41
N LYS A 71 -8.97 -7.44 3.53
CA LYS A 71 -7.77 -6.81 4.07
C LYS A 71 -6.70 -7.85 4.36
N LEU A 72 -5.45 -7.53 4.00
CA LEU A 72 -4.29 -8.37 4.27
C LEU A 72 -3.91 -8.27 5.75
N GLU A 73 -4.17 -9.34 6.50
CA GLU A 73 -3.95 -9.38 7.95
C GLU A 73 -2.56 -9.92 8.30
N SER A 74 -2.06 -10.92 7.58
CA SER A 74 -0.72 -11.46 7.83
C SER A 74 -0.01 -11.93 6.56
N ILE A 75 1.32 -11.84 6.62
CA ILE A 75 2.25 -12.44 5.67
C ILE A 75 3.19 -13.33 6.48
N THR A 76 3.21 -14.63 6.19
CA THR A 76 3.98 -15.62 6.96
C THR A 76 4.90 -16.39 6.01
N PRO A 77 6.19 -16.02 5.93
CA PRO A 77 7.17 -16.77 5.16
C PRO A 77 7.54 -18.08 5.87
N THR A 78 7.83 -19.10 5.08
CA THR A 78 8.44 -20.37 5.48
C THR A 78 9.61 -20.66 4.53
N ASP A 79 10.34 -21.76 4.76
CA ASP A 79 11.44 -22.17 3.88
C ASP A 79 11.00 -22.42 2.43
N THR A 80 9.74 -22.81 2.20
CA THR A 80 9.24 -23.26 0.89
C THR A 80 8.02 -22.50 0.38
N THR A 81 7.39 -21.70 1.23
CA THR A 81 6.14 -21.00 0.92
C THR A 81 6.06 -19.62 1.56
N VAL A 82 5.24 -18.74 1.00
CA VAL A 82 4.78 -17.53 1.69
C VAL A 82 3.25 -17.56 1.76
N HIS A 83 2.70 -17.41 2.95
CA HIS A 83 1.27 -17.41 3.19
C HIS A 83 0.75 -15.99 3.44
N PHE A 84 -0.19 -15.54 2.61
CA PHE A 84 -0.89 -14.26 2.75
C PHE A 84 -2.31 -14.56 3.23
N LYS A 85 -2.68 -14.08 4.42
CA LYS A 85 -4.02 -14.32 4.98
C LYS A 85 -4.84 -13.04 4.97
N LEU A 86 -6.03 -13.15 4.39
CA LEU A 86 -6.95 -12.05 4.17
C LEU A 86 -8.29 -12.36 4.86
N ASN A 87 -8.88 -11.33 5.44
CA ASN A 87 -10.24 -11.37 5.99
C ASN A 87 -11.07 -10.24 5.40
N GLY A 88 -12.37 -10.42 5.29
CA GLY A 88 -13.24 -9.40 4.73
C GLY A 88 -14.71 -9.78 4.79
N ASN A 89 -15.53 -9.06 4.03
CA ASN A 89 -16.95 -9.33 3.90
C ASN A 89 -17.44 -9.04 2.47
N VAL A 90 -18.41 -9.83 2.02
CA VAL A 90 -19.25 -9.51 0.87
C VAL A 90 -20.29 -8.48 1.31
N TYR A 91 -20.55 -7.48 0.47
CA TYR A 91 -21.58 -6.49 0.77
C TYR A 91 -22.96 -7.09 0.64
N ASP A 92 -23.80 -6.85 1.64
CA ASP A 92 -25.19 -7.29 1.63
C ASP A 92 -26.09 -6.20 1.04
N ALA A 93 -26.35 -6.30 -0.26
CA ALA A 93 -27.23 -5.36 -0.97
C ALA A 93 -28.68 -5.38 -0.44
N SER A 94 -29.09 -6.42 0.28
CA SER A 94 -30.44 -6.52 0.85
C SER A 94 -30.63 -5.73 2.14
N GLY A 95 -29.56 -5.18 2.72
CA GLY A 95 -29.65 -4.46 4.00
C GLY A 95 -29.97 -5.36 5.21
N GLY A 96 -29.61 -6.64 5.16
CA GLY A 96 -29.79 -7.61 6.24
C GLY A 96 -30.93 -8.61 6.03
N GLU A 97 -31.68 -8.52 4.93
CA GLU A 97 -32.83 -9.39 4.66
C GLU A 97 -32.41 -10.76 4.11
N ALA A 98 -31.28 -10.84 3.42
CA ALA A 98 -30.79 -12.07 2.84
C ALA A 98 -30.07 -12.92 3.91
N PRO A 99 -30.50 -14.18 4.11
CA PRO A 99 -29.85 -15.07 5.07
C PRO A 99 -28.50 -15.53 4.53
N GLY A 100 -27.50 -15.76 5.39
CA GLY A 100 -26.22 -16.39 5.03
C GLY A 100 -25.01 -15.78 5.73
N ASP A 101 -23.83 -16.42 5.57
CA ASP A 101 -22.56 -15.87 6.05
C ASP A 101 -21.91 -14.99 4.96
N TYR A 102 -21.81 -13.70 5.25
CA TYR A 102 -21.17 -12.73 4.36
C TYR A 102 -19.67 -12.58 4.63
N SER A 103 -19.15 -13.21 5.68
CA SER A 103 -17.71 -13.20 5.94
C SER A 103 -16.95 -13.94 4.85
N LEU A 104 -15.77 -13.42 4.53
CA LEU A 104 -14.83 -14.09 3.62
C LEU A 104 -13.47 -14.21 4.28
N ARG A 105 -12.84 -15.36 4.07
CA ARG A 105 -11.43 -15.62 4.37
C ARG A 105 -10.75 -16.12 3.12
N VAL A 106 -9.63 -15.51 2.76
CA VAL A 106 -8.81 -15.92 1.61
C VAL A 106 -7.38 -16.12 2.09
N GLU A 107 -6.74 -17.17 1.61
CA GLU A 107 -5.33 -17.42 1.80
C GLU A 107 -4.67 -17.62 0.43
N TYR A 108 -3.66 -16.80 0.14
CA TYR A 108 -2.76 -17.05 -0.98
C TYR A 108 -1.48 -17.72 -0.46
N GLN A 109 -1.18 -18.88 -1.01
CA GLN A 109 0.05 -19.61 -0.77
C GLN A 109 0.93 -19.47 -2.01
N VAL A 110 2.03 -18.72 -1.89
CA VAL A 110 3.06 -18.61 -2.92
C VAL A 110 4.07 -19.72 -2.72
N THR A 111 4.33 -20.50 -3.77
CA THR A 111 5.35 -21.55 -3.80
C THR A 111 6.51 -21.14 -4.73
N SER A 112 7.46 -22.03 -4.96
CA SER A 112 8.51 -21.84 -5.99
C SER A 112 7.96 -21.74 -7.42
N GLU A 113 6.74 -22.24 -7.68
CA GLU A 113 6.21 -22.40 -9.04
C GLU A 113 4.83 -21.77 -9.27
N SER A 114 4.07 -21.49 -8.20
CA SER A 114 2.68 -21.07 -8.35
C SER A 114 2.13 -20.24 -7.20
N ILE A 115 1.04 -19.53 -7.46
CA ILE A 115 0.17 -18.97 -6.41
C ILE A 115 -1.07 -19.85 -6.30
N ILE A 116 -1.35 -20.35 -5.11
CA ILE A 116 -2.52 -21.17 -4.80
C ILE A 116 -3.45 -20.36 -3.91
N MET A 117 -4.70 -20.19 -4.32
CA MET A 117 -5.75 -19.59 -3.52
C MET A 117 -6.51 -20.68 -2.76
N HIS A 118 -6.78 -20.41 -1.49
CA HIS A 118 -7.75 -21.09 -0.65
C HIS A 118 -8.77 -20.06 -0.16
N LYS A 119 -10.07 -20.35 -0.24
CA LYS A 119 -11.11 -19.45 0.26
C LYS A 119 -12.22 -20.17 1.01
N ALA A 120 -12.73 -19.47 2.02
CA ALA A 120 -13.98 -19.78 2.70
C ALA A 120 -14.86 -18.53 2.64
N ALA A 121 -15.84 -18.53 1.75
CA ALA A 121 -16.73 -17.40 1.51
C ALA A 121 -18.01 -17.87 0.81
N GLU A 122 -19.10 -17.99 1.57
CA GLU A 122 -20.39 -18.52 1.07
C GLU A 122 -20.99 -17.63 -0.02
N ARG A 123 -20.94 -16.31 0.21
CA ARG A 123 -21.59 -15.29 -0.64
C ARG A 123 -20.70 -14.71 -1.75
N MET A 124 -19.45 -15.15 -1.85
CA MET A 124 -18.53 -14.62 -2.86
C MET A 124 -18.86 -15.15 -4.26
N MET A 125 -18.73 -14.31 -5.28
CA MET A 125 -19.07 -14.66 -6.67
C MET A 125 -18.21 -15.82 -7.21
N ASP A 126 -16.93 -15.87 -6.84
CA ASP A 126 -15.97 -16.93 -7.23
C ASP A 126 -16.52 -18.34 -7.02
N ASN A 127 -16.21 -19.25 -7.93
CA ASN A 127 -16.80 -20.58 -7.88
C ASN A 127 -15.95 -21.66 -7.19
N PHE A 128 -14.64 -21.45 -7.03
CA PHE A 128 -13.73 -22.47 -6.51
C PHE A 128 -13.19 -22.10 -5.13
N SER A 129 -13.30 -23.02 -4.15
CA SER A 129 -12.72 -22.84 -2.81
C SER A 129 -11.20 -23.04 -2.78
N LYS A 130 -10.64 -23.74 -3.78
CA LYS A 130 -9.20 -23.91 -3.98
C LYS A 130 -8.89 -23.82 -5.47
N LEU A 131 -7.89 -23.01 -5.83
CA LEU A 131 -7.48 -22.86 -7.23
C LEU A 131 -6.01 -22.44 -7.32
N VAL A 132 -5.25 -23.03 -8.24
CA VAL A 132 -3.96 -22.47 -8.67
C VAL A 132 -4.25 -21.26 -9.56
N LEU A 133 -3.95 -20.06 -9.06
CA LEU A 133 -4.24 -18.81 -9.76
C LEU A 133 -3.31 -18.58 -10.95
N ILE A 134 -2.01 -18.76 -10.76
CA ILE A 134 -1.01 -18.50 -11.81
C ILE A 134 0.23 -19.37 -11.56
N ARG A 135 0.95 -19.71 -12.64
CA ARG A 135 2.18 -20.50 -12.61
C ARG A 135 3.30 -19.84 -13.39
N LEU A 136 4.53 -20.13 -13.00
CA LEU A 136 5.72 -19.81 -13.77
C LEU A 136 5.82 -20.65 -15.05
N PRO A 137 6.49 -20.14 -16.10
CA PRO A 137 7.02 -18.77 -16.21
C PRO A 137 5.91 -17.73 -16.45
N LEU A 138 6.05 -16.51 -15.92
CA LEU A 138 5.08 -15.41 -16.11
C LEU A 138 5.18 -14.79 -17.52
N ARG A 139 4.74 -15.53 -18.53
CA ARG A 139 4.71 -15.09 -19.93
C ARG A 139 3.47 -15.60 -20.65
N GLU A 140 3.09 -14.91 -21.71
CA GLU A 140 1.98 -15.29 -22.57
C GLU A 140 2.17 -16.73 -23.11
N GLY A 141 1.09 -17.50 -23.11
CA GLY A 141 1.08 -18.89 -23.56
C GLY A 141 1.53 -19.92 -22.52
N THR A 142 1.93 -19.52 -21.30
CA THR A 142 2.15 -20.48 -20.21
C THR A 142 0.85 -21.20 -19.87
N GLN A 143 0.88 -22.54 -19.85
CA GLN A 143 -0.28 -23.40 -19.66
C GLN A 143 -0.08 -24.42 -18.53
N TRP A 144 -1.17 -24.77 -17.86
CA TRP A 144 -1.21 -25.89 -16.92
C TRP A 144 -2.62 -26.47 -16.85
N GLU A 145 -2.73 -27.71 -16.38
CA GLU A 145 -4.02 -28.34 -16.08
C GLU A 145 -4.22 -28.43 -14.58
N GLN A 146 -5.47 -28.32 -14.13
CA GLN A 146 -5.85 -28.59 -12.74
C GLN A 146 -7.28 -29.10 -12.63
N LYS A 147 -7.53 -29.88 -11.59
CA LYS A 147 -8.88 -30.24 -11.16
C LYS A 147 -9.34 -29.25 -10.10
N ALA A 148 -10.57 -28.77 -10.21
CA ALA A 148 -11.15 -27.87 -9.21
C ALA A 148 -12.62 -28.23 -8.95
N VAL A 149 -13.03 -28.18 -7.68
CA VAL A 149 -14.40 -28.45 -7.27
C VAL A 149 -15.16 -27.14 -7.19
N HIS A 150 -16.16 -27.00 -8.04
CA HIS A 150 -17.04 -25.85 -8.10
C HIS A 150 -18.00 -25.83 -6.89
N LYS A 151 -18.55 -24.65 -6.55
CA LYS A 151 -19.42 -24.46 -5.37
C LYS A 151 -20.71 -25.28 -5.39
N ASP A 152 -21.10 -25.82 -6.54
CA ASP A 152 -22.23 -26.76 -6.71
C ASP A 152 -21.82 -28.24 -6.48
N GLY A 153 -20.54 -28.50 -6.20
CA GLY A 153 -19.97 -29.83 -6.00
C GLY A 153 -19.44 -30.51 -7.27
N LYS A 154 -19.62 -29.93 -8.46
CA LYS A 154 -19.11 -30.49 -9.71
C LYS A 154 -17.59 -30.33 -9.80
N GLU A 155 -16.87 -31.39 -10.17
CA GLU A 155 -15.44 -31.32 -10.51
C GLU A 155 -15.27 -30.86 -11.97
N TYR A 156 -14.39 -29.90 -12.18
CA TYR A 156 -14.02 -29.36 -13.49
C TYR A 156 -12.56 -29.70 -13.82
N HIS A 157 -12.29 -29.98 -15.10
CA HIS A 157 -10.97 -30.26 -15.63
C HIS A 157 -10.46 -29.02 -16.39
N LEU A 158 -9.80 -28.13 -15.66
CA LEU A 158 -9.46 -26.80 -16.15
C LEU A 158 -8.13 -26.81 -16.91
N VAL A 159 -8.17 -26.41 -18.19
CA VAL A 159 -7.02 -25.99 -18.97
C VAL A 159 -6.81 -24.50 -18.74
N CYS A 160 -5.72 -24.16 -18.07
CA CYS A 160 -5.41 -22.82 -17.62
C CYS A 160 -4.33 -22.20 -18.50
N THR A 161 -4.44 -20.91 -18.82
CA THR A 161 -3.47 -20.23 -19.70
C THR A 161 -3.26 -18.79 -19.26
N ILE A 162 -2.00 -18.34 -19.20
CA ILE A 162 -1.68 -16.90 -19.21
C ILE A 162 -1.92 -16.42 -20.64
N GLN A 163 -3.11 -15.85 -20.89
CA GLN A 163 -3.55 -15.47 -22.22
C GLN A 163 -2.89 -14.17 -22.71
N LYS A 164 -2.55 -13.26 -21.79
CA LYS A 164 -2.02 -11.94 -22.13
C LYS A 164 -1.16 -11.40 -21.00
N VAL A 165 -0.09 -10.69 -21.34
CA VAL A 165 0.74 -9.91 -20.41
C VAL A 165 0.84 -8.47 -20.92
N GLU A 166 0.51 -7.50 -20.07
CA GLU A 166 0.48 -6.08 -20.42
C GLU A 166 1.37 -5.28 -19.47
N ASP A 167 2.22 -4.41 -20.01
CA ASP A 167 2.97 -3.43 -19.21
C ASP A 167 2.08 -2.21 -18.94
N HIS A 168 1.91 -1.86 -17.66
CA HIS A 168 1.28 -0.62 -17.23
C HIS A 168 2.24 0.18 -16.34
N ASP A 169 1.97 1.47 -16.17
CA ASP A 169 2.80 2.36 -15.33
C ASP A 169 2.95 1.86 -13.88
N GLU A 170 1.94 1.16 -13.37
CA GLU A 170 1.88 0.60 -12.02
C GLU A 170 2.38 -0.86 -11.92
N GLY A 171 2.92 -1.42 -13.00
CA GLY A 171 3.41 -2.82 -13.05
C GLY A 171 2.66 -3.68 -14.07
N LYS A 172 3.14 -4.92 -14.28
CA LYS A 172 2.56 -5.82 -15.28
C LYS A 172 1.19 -6.36 -14.86
N VAL A 173 0.32 -6.55 -15.84
CA VAL A 173 -0.99 -7.20 -15.69
C VAL A 173 -1.00 -8.51 -16.48
N TYR A 174 -1.35 -9.60 -15.80
CA TYR A 174 -1.44 -10.96 -16.35
C TYR A 174 -2.91 -11.36 -16.45
N THR A 175 -3.39 -11.61 -17.66
CA THR A 175 -4.74 -12.16 -17.88
C THR A 175 -4.64 -13.69 -17.91
N VAL A 176 -5.30 -14.34 -16.96
CA VAL A 176 -5.35 -15.81 -16.83
C VAL A 176 -6.75 -16.31 -17.12
N VAL A 177 -6.86 -17.29 -18.02
CA VAL A 177 -8.12 -17.96 -18.37
C VAL A 177 -8.08 -19.38 -17.85
N TYR A 178 -9.16 -19.82 -17.21
CA TYR A 178 -9.38 -21.18 -16.71
C TYR A 178 -10.58 -21.75 -17.46
N LYS A 179 -10.36 -22.62 -18.44
CA LYS A 179 -11.43 -23.17 -19.29
C LYS A 179 -11.61 -24.64 -19.00
N ASP A 180 -12.85 -25.08 -18.84
CA ASP A 180 -13.14 -26.51 -18.72
C ASP A 180 -12.89 -27.25 -20.04
N ARG A 181 -12.37 -28.47 -19.95
CA ARG A 181 -12.11 -29.30 -21.13
C ARG A 181 -13.39 -29.82 -21.77
N ASP A 182 -14.41 -30.07 -20.95
CA ASP A 182 -15.59 -30.85 -21.32
C ASP A 182 -16.86 -29.99 -21.46
N SER A 183 -16.75 -28.67 -21.27
CA SER A 183 -17.87 -27.72 -21.40
C SER A 183 -17.41 -26.32 -21.79
N ASP A 184 -18.37 -25.44 -22.07
CA ASP A 184 -18.10 -24.02 -22.38
C ASP A 184 -17.84 -23.17 -21.12
N PHE A 185 -17.78 -23.78 -19.93
CA PHE A 185 -17.47 -23.07 -18.70
C PHE A 185 -16.08 -22.43 -18.74
N TYR A 186 -15.99 -21.19 -18.27
CA TYR A 186 -14.72 -20.55 -18.00
C TYR A 186 -14.78 -19.59 -16.80
N GLU A 187 -13.61 -19.36 -16.21
CA GLU A 187 -13.31 -18.17 -15.42
C GLU A 187 -12.15 -17.41 -16.07
N LYS A 188 -12.12 -16.09 -15.93
CA LYS A 188 -10.97 -15.26 -16.30
C LYS A 188 -10.65 -14.33 -15.15
N ARG A 189 -9.37 -14.21 -14.82
CA ARG A 189 -8.86 -13.28 -13.81
C ARG A 189 -7.78 -12.41 -14.42
N GLN A 190 -7.67 -11.16 -13.96
CA GLN A 190 -6.47 -10.36 -14.18
C GLN A 190 -5.73 -10.21 -12.86
N LEU A 191 -4.41 -10.43 -12.88
CA LEU A 191 -3.53 -10.23 -11.74
C LEU A 191 -2.54 -9.12 -12.07
N GLN A 192 -2.35 -8.15 -11.17
CA GLN A 192 -1.38 -7.06 -11.35
C GLN A 192 -0.29 -7.11 -10.27
N GLU A 193 0.95 -6.81 -10.67
CA GLU A 193 2.08 -6.67 -9.75
C GLU A 193 1.76 -5.72 -8.57
N GLY A 194 2.05 -6.19 -7.36
CA GLY A 194 1.78 -5.54 -6.08
C GLY A 194 0.31 -5.46 -5.66
N TRP A 195 -0.64 -5.72 -6.56
CA TRP A 195 -2.09 -5.66 -6.27
C TRP A 195 -2.72 -7.03 -6.08
N GLY A 196 -2.26 -8.08 -6.74
CA GLY A 196 -2.92 -9.38 -6.76
C GLY A 196 -4.04 -9.42 -7.80
N VAL A 197 -5.14 -10.13 -7.51
CA VAL A 197 -6.30 -10.17 -8.41
C VAL A 197 -6.92 -8.77 -8.50
N ILE A 198 -7.11 -8.25 -9.71
CA ILE A 198 -7.75 -6.94 -9.95
C ILE A 198 -9.07 -7.05 -10.70
N SER A 199 -9.35 -8.21 -11.30
CA SER A 199 -10.65 -8.50 -11.91
C SER A 199 -10.92 -10.00 -11.97
N PHE A 200 -12.20 -10.33 -12.02
CA PHE A 200 -12.73 -11.67 -12.17
C PHE A 200 -13.96 -11.61 -13.08
N GLU A 201 -14.09 -12.59 -13.98
CA GLU A 201 -15.33 -12.85 -14.69
C GLU A 201 -15.57 -14.35 -14.87
N THR A 202 -16.85 -14.71 -15.02
CA THR A 202 -17.32 -16.06 -15.28
C THR A 202 -18.65 -16.02 -16.02
N ILE A 203 -19.13 -17.18 -16.50
CA ILE A 203 -20.45 -17.30 -17.12
C ILE A 203 -21.50 -17.61 -16.04
N TRP A 204 -22.59 -16.85 -16.05
CA TRP A 204 -23.82 -17.15 -15.33
C TRP A 204 -24.92 -17.57 -16.30
N GLN A 205 -25.67 -18.61 -15.95
CA GLN A 205 -26.79 -19.10 -16.75
C GLN A 205 -28.07 -18.36 -16.33
N SER A 206 -28.56 -17.43 -17.17
CA SER A 206 -29.85 -16.77 -16.97
C SER A 206 -30.96 -17.45 -17.79
N PRO A 207 -32.25 -17.17 -17.53
CA PRO A 207 -33.36 -17.65 -18.34
C PRO A 207 -33.27 -17.25 -19.83
N GLU A 208 -32.63 -16.12 -20.13
CA GLU A 208 -32.44 -15.56 -21.47
C GLU A 208 -31.17 -16.10 -22.17
N GLY A 209 -30.33 -16.83 -21.44
CA GLY A 209 -29.09 -17.43 -21.94
C GLY A 209 -27.88 -17.18 -21.04
N PRO A 210 -26.70 -17.67 -21.44
CA PRO A 210 -25.46 -17.42 -20.71
C PRO A 210 -25.08 -15.94 -20.81
N VAL A 211 -24.78 -15.33 -19.66
CA VAL A 211 -24.27 -13.96 -19.57
C VAL A 211 -22.97 -13.94 -18.78
N THR A 212 -22.01 -13.11 -19.20
CA THR A 212 -20.77 -12.92 -18.45
C THR A 212 -21.03 -11.98 -17.28
N ILE A 213 -20.69 -12.44 -16.08
CA ILE A 213 -20.73 -11.65 -14.84
C ILE A 213 -19.33 -11.57 -14.25
N GLY A 214 -19.10 -10.59 -13.40
CA GLY A 214 -17.79 -10.39 -12.80
C GLY A 214 -17.73 -9.23 -11.83
N TYR A 215 -16.52 -9.00 -11.33
CA TYR A 215 -16.18 -7.85 -10.50
C TYR A 215 -14.79 -7.34 -10.86
N TYR A 216 -14.54 -6.09 -10.51
CA TYR A 216 -13.28 -5.40 -10.72
C TYR A 216 -12.89 -4.61 -9.49
N LEU A 217 -11.59 -4.39 -9.33
CA LEU A 217 -11.03 -3.65 -8.21
C LEU A 217 -11.41 -2.18 -8.32
N TYR A 218 -11.97 -1.63 -7.25
CA TYR A 218 -12.20 -0.21 -7.10
C TYR A 218 -10.94 0.47 -6.56
N ARG A 219 -10.10 0.96 -7.47
CA ARG A 219 -8.73 1.45 -7.18
C ARG A 219 -8.69 2.63 -6.21
N GLU A 220 -9.73 3.46 -6.24
CA GLU A 220 -9.86 4.67 -5.43
C GLU A 220 -10.09 4.34 -3.95
N ALA A 221 -10.78 3.23 -3.68
CA ALA A 221 -11.06 2.75 -2.33
C ALA A 221 -10.06 1.68 -1.85
N SER A 222 -9.28 1.11 -2.77
CA SER A 222 -8.28 0.07 -2.48
C SER A 222 -6.88 0.64 -2.23
N GLY A 223 -6.06 -0.10 -1.50
CA GLY A 223 -4.67 0.22 -1.18
C GLY A 223 -4.40 0.20 0.32
N TYR A 224 -3.28 0.82 0.73
CA TYR A 224 -2.97 1.00 2.14
C TYR A 224 -3.85 2.09 2.78
N PRO A 225 -4.16 2.02 4.09
CA PRO A 225 -4.95 3.04 4.79
C PRO A 225 -4.37 4.45 4.63
N GLY A 226 -3.04 4.56 4.48
CA GLY A 226 -2.34 5.79 4.12
C GLY A 226 -2.90 6.49 2.89
N LYS A 227 -3.30 5.74 1.87
CA LYS A 227 -3.85 6.29 0.63
C LYS A 227 -5.13 7.05 0.88
N THR A 228 -6.16 6.39 1.42
CA THR A 228 -7.47 7.03 1.65
C THR A 228 -7.40 8.09 2.74
N ALA A 229 -6.73 7.80 3.86
CA ALA A 229 -6.70 8.70 5.01
C ALA A 229 -5.95 10.00 4.72
N LEU A 230 -4.80 9.93 4.03
CA LEU A 230 -3.99 11.11 3.73
C LEU A 230 -4.52 11.89 2.53
N LYS A 231 -4.97 11.21 1.46
CA LYS A 231 -5.57 11.89 0.29
C LYS A 231 -6.83 12.67 0.65
N ALA A 232 -7.55 12.25 1.70
CA ALA A 232 -8.68 13.00 2.20
C ALA A 232 -8.30 14.45 2.60
N PHE A 233 -7.03 14.75 2.85
CA PHE A 233 -6.55 16.10 3.15
C PHE A 233 -6.00 16.85 1.95
N LEU A 234 -6.18 16.36 0.72
CA LEU A 234 -5.87 17.13 -0.48
C LEU A 234 -7.03 18.10 -0.81
N PRO A 235 -6.73 19.31 -1.30
CA PRO A 235 -7.71 20.14 -1.98
C PRO A 235 -8.13 19.52 -3.33
N PRO A 236 -9.23 19.97 -3.95
CA PRO A 236 -9.60 19.54 -5.29
C PRO A 236 -8.50 19.89 -6.31
N LEU A 237 -8.19 18.95 -7.20
CA LEU A 237 -7.16 19.15 -8.21
C LEU A 237 -7.59 20.21 -9.23
N GLY A 238 -6.66 21.09 -9.60
CA GLY A 238 -6.90 22.20 -10.54
C GLY A 238 -7.74 23.34 -9.98
N GLU A 239 -8.23 23.27 -8.74
CA GLU A 239 -8.93 24.40 -8.12
C GLU A 239 -7.93 25.48 -7.69
N GLN A 240 -8.28 26.74 -7.99
CA GLN A 240 -7.53 27.90 -7.55
C GLN A 240 -7.73 28.12 -6.05
N LEU A 241 -6.66 27.93 -5.28
CA LEU A 241 -6.59 28.24 -3.85
C LEU A 241 -5.95 29.60 -3.66
N ARG A 242 -6.49 30.40 -2.74
CA ARG A 242 -5.97 31.73 -2.40
C ARG A 242 -5.72 31.83 -0.91
N TYR A 243 -4.55 32.30 -0.53
CA TYR A 243 -4.09 32.42 0.84
C TYR A 243 -3.74 33.88 1.13
N PHE A 244 -4.12 34.36 2.32
CA PHE A 244 -3.74 35.68 2.84
C PHE A 244 -3.13 35.55 4.22
N GLY A 245 -2.13 36.37 4.48
CA GLY A 245 -1.44 36.47 5.75
C GLY A 245 -1.26 37.90 6.21
N LEU A 246 -0.52 38.03 7.30
CA LEU A 246 -0.12 39.32 7.85
C LEU A 246 0.90 40.02 6.94
N ALA A 247 1.07 41.32 7.14
CA ALA A 247 2.07 42.15 6.42
C ALA A 247 1.97 42.03 4.89
N GLU A 248 0.74 42.10 4.37
CA GLU A 248 0.41 42.08 2.94
C GLU A 248 0.75 40.77 2.21
N TYR A 249 1.24 39.75 2.92
CA TYR A 249 1.54 38.46 2.32
C TYR A 249 0.27 37.82 1.74
N ALA A 250 0.33 37.42 0.49
CA ALA A 250 -0.67 36.57 -0.13
C ALA A 250 -0.05 35.75 -1.25
N HIS A 251 -0.67 34.62 -1.54
CA HIS A 251 -0.35 33.81 -2.71
C HIS A 251 -1.58 33.06 -3.16
N GLU A 252 -1.53 32.58 -4.38
CA GLU A 252 -2.56 31.72 -4.93
C GLU A 252 -1.91 30.62 -5.76
N GLY A 253 -2.59 29.50 -5.95
CA GLY A 253 -2.09 28.43 -6.79
C GLY A 253 -3.05 27.29 -6.96
N GLN A 254 -2.61 26.27 -7.68
CA GLN A 254 -3.40 25.08 -7.95
C GLN A 254 -2.60 23.83 -7.62
N LEU A 255 -3.27 22.81 -7.09
CA LEU A 255 -2.70 21.50 -6.90
C LEU A 255 -2.93 20.64 -8.16
N VAL A 256 -1.86 20.03 -8.67
CA VAL A 256 -1.92 19.05 -9.77
C VAL A 256 -1.35 17.71 -9.33
N LYS A 257 -1.84 16.61 -9.91
CA LYS A 257 -1.25 15.28 -9.74
C LYS A 257 -0.09 15.12 -10.72
N VAL A 258 1.10 14.79 -10.21
CA VAL A 258 2.30 14.53 -11.03
C VAL A 258 2.42 13.04 -11.33
N SER A 259 2.32 12.20 -10.29
CA SER A 259 2.35 10.73 -10.42
C SER A 259 1.66 10.09 -9.23
N GLU A 260 1.12 8.89 -9.40
CA GLU A 260 0.54 8.10 -8.31
C GLU A 260 0.60 6.62 -8.68
N ASP A 261 0.96 5.80 -7.70
CA ASP A 261 0.84 4.35 -7.73
C ASP A 261 0.23 3.87 -6.39
N GLN A 262 0.27 2.56 -6.13
CA GLN A 262 -0.29 1.97 -4.92
C GLN A 262 0.47 2.31 -3.62
N ASP A 263 1.75 2.70 -3.73
CA ASP A 263 2.68 2.90 -2.63
C ASP A 263 2.96 4.36 -2.35
N LYS A 264 2.96 5.18 -3.39
CA LYS A 264 3.35 6.59 -3.33
C LYS A 264 2.56 7.45 -4.30
N ALA A 265 2.57 8.75 -4.02
CA ALA A 265 2.11 9.74 -4.98
C ALA A 265 2.91 11.03 -4.86
N VAL A 266 2.93 11.79 -5.95
CA VAL A 266 3.50 13.12 -6.01
C VAL A 266 2.41 14.06 -6.51
N TYR A 267 2.06 15.02 -5.66
CA TYR A 267 1.21 16.16 -6.04
C TYR A 267 2.06 17.42 -6.02
N GLN A 268 1.77 18.38 -6.89
CA GLN A 268 2.52 19.63 -6.97
C GLN A 268 1.58 20.82 -6.89
N PHE A 269 1.85 21.72 -5.95
CA PHE A 269 1.21 23.02 -5.86
C PHE A 269 2.02 24.03 -6.66
N ASN A 270 1.42 24.57 -7.71
CA ASN A 270 1.99 25.62 -8.55
C ASN A 270 1.43 26.96 -8.03
N GLY A 271 2.27 27.73 -7.35
CA GLY A 271 1.87 28.95 -6.67
C GLY A 271 2.50 30.20 -7.27
N ASN A 272 1.76 31.30 -7.20
CA ASN A 272 2.18 32.65 -7.54
C ASN A 272 2.02 33.54 -6.31
N PHE A 273 3.03 34.36 -6.02
CA PHE A 273 2.91 35.36 -4.97
C PHE A 273 1.98 36.49 -5.43
N GLN A 274 1.06 36.88 -4.57
CA GLN A 274 0.06 37.94 -4.78
C GLN A 274 0.11 38.97 -3.66
N ASP A 275 1.30 39.20 -3.10
CA ASP A 275 1.48 40.16 -2.02
C ASP A 275 1.61 41.60 -2.54
N GLY A 276 1.35 42.56 -1.64
CA GLY A 276 1.40 43.99 -1.95
C GLY A 276 2.77 44.53 -2.36
N SER A 277 3.81 43.69 -2.43
CA SER A 277 5.20 44.11 -2.71
C SER A 277 5.41 44.61 -4.14
N GLY A 278 4.53 44.25 -5.07
CA GLY A 278 4.68 44.54 -6.51
C GLY A 278 5.79 43.73 -7.20
N ILE A 279 6.43 42.78 -6.51
CA ILE A 279 7.47 41.92 -7.07
C ILE A 279 6.79 40.64 -7.60
N PRO A 280 6.75 40.35 -8.90
CA PRO A 280 6.20 39.08 -9.37
C PRO A 280 7.05 37.90 -8.87
N GLY A 281 6.43 36.75 -8.66
CA GLY A 281 7.18 35.53 -8.39
C GLY A 281 6.31 34.28 -8.35
N GLU A 282 6.94 33.16 -8.63
CA GLU A 282 6.32 31.85 -8.72
C GLU A 282 7.07 30.88 -7.81
N PHE A 283 6.38 29.83 -7.38
CA PHE A 283 6.98 28.74 -6.63
C PHE A 283 6.27 27.42 -6.91
N LYS A 284 6.99 26.32 -6.71
CA LYS A 284 6.45 24.96 -6.82
C LYS A 284 6.78 24.18 -5.56
N VAL A 285 5.75 23.60 -4.95
CA VAL A 285 5.87 22.74 -3.79
C VAL A 285 5.33 21.36 -4.13
N GLN A 286 6.10 20.32 -3.91
CA GLN A 286 5.67 18.94 -4.04
C GLN A 286 5.24 18.36 -2.69
N TYR A 287 4.16 17.61 -2.71
CA TYR A 287 3.70 16.76 -1.62
C TYR A 287 3.96 15.30 -2.00
N LEU A 288 4.94 14.70 -1.34
CA LEU A 288 5.39 13.33 -1.54
C LEU A 288 4.65 12.44 -0.54
N PHE A 289 3.69 11.67 -1.03
CA PHE A 289 2.95 10.70 -0.25
C PHE A 289 3.71 9.38 -0.24
N ASP A 290 3.88 8.81 0.95
CA ASP A 290 4.33 7.43 1.16
C ASP A 290 3.20 6.72 1.90
N TYR A 291 2.37 5.98 1.15
CA TYR A 291 1.17 5.31 1.66
C TYR A 291 1.51 4.14 2.58
N LYS A 292 2.69 3.51 2.39
CA LYS A 292 3.20 2.43 3.23
C LYS A 292 3.64 2.91 4.61
N LYS A 293 4.30 4.07 4.67
CA LYS A 293 4.70 4.74 5.91
C LYS A 293 3.61 5.60 6.50
N GLY A 294 2.58 5.91 5.72
CA GLY A 294 1.50 6.79 6.13
C GLY A 294 1.98 8.20 6.38
N THR A 295 2.81 8.76 5.49
CA THR A 295 3.38 10.10 5.62
C THR A 295 3.16 10.96 4.38
N ILE A 296 3.05 12.27 4.59
CA ILE A 296 3.16 13.29 3.53
C ILE A 296 4.40 14.12 3.83
N GLN A 297 5.35 14.19 2.90
CA GLN A 297 6.50 15.08 2.98
C GLN A 297 6.33 16.25 2.01
N GLU A 298 6.59 17.47 2.47
CA GLU A 298 6.61 18.66 1.63
C GLU A 298 8.00 18.88 1.04
N LYS A 299 8.12 19.32 -0.20
CA LYS A 299 9.40 19.68 -0.83
C LYS A 299 9.24 20.93 -1.69
N VAL A 300 9.97 21.99 -1.41
CA VAL A 300 10.05 23.15 -2.31
C VAL A 300 10.96 22.78 -3.48
N VAL A 301 10.45 22.87 -4.71
CA VAL A 301 11.17 22.53 -5.95
C VAL A 301 11.64 23.79 -6.66
N GLU A 302 10.85 24.85 -6.59
CA GLU A 302 11.14 26.12 -7.25
C GLU A 302 10.61 27.26 -6.39
N ASN A 303 11.38 28.35 -6.31
CA ASN A 303 10.94 29.64 -5.79
C ASN A 303 11.74 30.72 -6.53
N THR A 304 11.07 31.64 -7.23
CA THR A 304 11.75 32.68 -8.01
C THR A 304 12.15 33.90 -7.18
N ARG A 305 11.59 34.09 -5.98
CA ARG A 305 11.88 35.24 -5.10
C ARG A 305 13.04 35.01 -4.16
N SER A 306 13.30 33.76 -3.80
CA SER A 306 14.43 33.40 -2.98
C SER A 306 15.18 32.26 -3.66
N SER A 307 16.50 32.33 -3.69
CA SER A 307 17.35 31.23 -4.18
C SER A 307 17.39 30.04 -3.21
N LYS A 308 16.37 29.87 -2.37
CA LYS A 308 16.32 28.90 -1.27
C LYS A 308 15.18 27.92 -1.49
N GLU A 309 15.34 26.71 -0.98
CA GLU A 309 14.29 25.68 -0.89
C GLU A 309 13.25 26.04 0.20
N GLU A 310 12.78 27.28 0.21
CA GLU A 310 11.88 27.85 1.21
C GLU A 310 10.79 28.65 0.50
N VAL A 311 9.55 28.55 0.96
CA VAL A 311 8.49 29.53 0.62
C VAL A 311 8.17 30.33 1.87
N ASN A 312 7.65 29.67 2.90
CA ASN A 312 7.40 30.27 4.23
C ASN A 312 7.98 29.47 5.39
N SER A 313 8.03 28.14 5.28
CA SER A 313 8.65 27.29 6.30
C SER A 313 10.18 27.39 6.25
N LYS A 314 10.79 27.32 7.43
CA LYS A 314 12.24 27.18 7.62
C LYS A 314 12.71 25.73 7.68
N LEU A 315 11.76 24.80 7.72
CA LEU A 315 12.01 23.37 7.77
C LEU A 315 12.14 22.87 6.33
N HIS A 316 13.31 22.33 5.96
CA HIS A 316 13.49 21.76 4.63
C HIS A 316 13.05 20.31 4.61
N HIS A 317 12.18 19.99 3.67
CA HIS A 317 11.63 18.66 3.44
C HIS A 317 10.89 18.01 4.64
N PRO A 318 10.04 18.73 5.41
CA PRO A 318 9.39 18.16 6.60
C PRO A 318 8.31 17.14 6.22
N VAL A 319 8.17 16.09 7.03
CA VAL A 319 6.96 15.26 7.07
C VAL A 319 5.88 16.08 7.73
N ILE A 320 4.92 16.56 6.94
CA ILE A 320 3.88 17.48 7.38
C ILE A 320 2.65 16.78 7.95
N LEU A 321 2.36 15.55 7.55
CA LEU A 321 1.31 14.73 8.14
C LEU A 321 1.79 13.30 8.25
N LYS A 322 1.44 12.64 9.36
CA LYS A 322 1.81 11.25 9.62
C LYS A 322 0.69 10.50 10.33
N LEU A 323 0.42 9.28 9.88
CA LEU A 323 -0.50 8.36 10.52
C LEU A 323 0.08 7.76 11.81
N PRO A 324 -0.77 7.39 12.79
CA PRO A 324 -2.22 7.61 12.82
C PRO A 324 -2.59 9.10 13.00
N LEU A 325 -3.73 9.53 12.45
CA LEU A 325 -4.21 10.91 12.60
C LEU A 325 -4.98 11.05 13.92
N GLU A 326 -4.24 11.01 15.02
CA GLU A 326 -4.75 11.05 16.38
C GLU A 326 -3.97 12.09 17.21
N VAL A 327 -4.66 12.77 18.13
CA VAL A 327 -4.02 13.74 19.03
C VAL A 327 -2.93 13.05 19.85
N GLY A 328 -1.76 13.66 19.90
CA GLY A 328 -0.58 13.12 20.57
C GLY A 328 0.34 12.30 19.66
N ASN A 329 -0.09 11.90 18.46
CA ASN A 329 0.81 11.23 17.52
C ASN A 329 2.02 12.14 17.22
N THR A 330 3.22 11.61 17.45
CA THR A 330 4.48 12.38 17.46
C THR A 330 5.54 11.64 16.64
N TRP A 331 6.35 12.39 15.90
CA TRP A 331 7.48 11.85 15.14
C TRP A 331 8.66 12.79 15.17
N GLN A 332 9.84 12.20 14.98
CA GLN A 332 11.09 12.92 14.80
C GLN A 332 11.61 12.71 13.38
N GLN A 333 12.28 13.73 12.85
CA GLN A 333 12.89 13.71 11.54
C GLN A 333 14.14 14.59 11.54
N GLU A 334 15.23 14.11 10.94
CA GLU A 334 16.36 14.97 10.60
C GLU A 334 15.98 15.84 9.39
N ILE A 335 16.09 17.15 9.55
CA ILE A 335 15.82 18.15 8.51
C ILE A 335 16.98 19.13 8.40
N THR A 336 17.00 19.89 7.31
CA THR A 336 17.86 21.08 7.23
C THR A 336 17.07 22.27 7.76
N PHE A 337 17.64 23.00 8.72
CA PHE A 337 17.08 24.21 9.32
C PHE A 337 18.16 25.28 9.38
N GLU A 338 17.93 26.41 8.73
CA GLU A 338 18.89 27.52 8.62
C GLU A 338 20.31 27.09 8.14
N GLY A 339 20.37 26.06 7.30
CA GLY A 339 21.62 25.53 6.73
C GLY A 339 22.29 24.43 7.56
N GLU A 340 21.78 24.12 8.75
CA GLU A 340 22.31 23.07 9.63
C GLU A 340 21.37 21.85 9.67
N LYS A 341 21.93 20.66 9.90
CA LYS A 341 21.13 19.46 10.18
C LYS A 341 20.64 19.50 11.62
N LYS A 342 19.31 19.43 11.81
CA LYS A 342 18.67 19.41 13.12
C LYS A 342 17.55 18.38 13.18
N THR A 343 17.23 17.95 14.40
CA THR A 343 16.07 17.10 14.65
C THR A 343 14.84 17.98 14.83
N MET A 344 13.84 17.78 13.98
CA MET A 344 12.50 18.34 14.12
C MET A 344 11.59 17.31 14.78
N THR A 345 10.79 17.74 15.76
CA THR A 345 9.70 16.96 16.33
C THR A 345 8.37 17.51 15.80
N GLY A 346 7.56 16.67 15.15
CA GLY A 346 6.19 16.97 14.75
C GLY A 346 5.18 16.26 15.65
N THR A 347 4.12 16.96 16.07
CA THR A 347 3.05 16.42 16.93
C THR A 347 1.68 16.88 16.46
N ILE A 348 0.71 15.96 16.37
CA ILE A 348 -0.70 16.33 16.21
C ILE A 348 -1.22 16.85 17.55
N VAL A 349 -1.38 18.17 17.67
CA VAL A 349 -1.76 18.84 18.92
C VAL A 349 -3.27 19.03 19.07
N SER A 350 -4.03 19.01 17.97
CA SER A 350 -5.49 19.03 18.04
C SER A 350 -6.15 18.42 16.80
N ILE A 351 -7.34 17.87 17.00
CA ILE A 351 -8.28 17.54 15.94
C ILE A 351 -9.61 18.18 16.34
N ALA A 352 -9.91 19.33 15.74
CA ALA A 352 -11.06 20.14 16.09
C ALA A 352 -12.09 20.15 14.95
N TYR A 353 -13.36 20.17 15.29
CA TYR A 353 -14.44 20.37 14.31
C TYR A 353 -14.65 21.88 14.14
N GLU A 354 -14.21 22.46 13.01
CA GLU A 354 -14.44 23.88 12.73
C GLU A 354 -15.92 24.13 12.47
N GLY A 355 -16.64 24.74 13.42
CA GLY A 355 -17.97 25.31 13.17
C GLY A 355 -19.02 25.12 14.27
N ARG A 356 -19.04 26.09 15.20
CA ARG A 356 -20.22 26.64 15.93
C ARG A 356 -20.88 25.80 17.04
N THR A 357 -21.48 26.54 17.97
CA THR A 357 -22.25 26.06 19.12
C THR A 357 -23.39 25.15 18.70
N PHE A 358 -23.87 24.33 19.65
CA PHE A 358 -24.82 23.20 19.59
C PHE A 358 -26.07 23.34 18.67
N TYR A 359 -26.38 24.51 18.12
CA TYR A 359 -27.63 24.80 17.40
C TYR A 359 -27.49 25.20 15.91
N SER A 360 -26.30 25.34 15.33
CA SER A 360 -26.20 25.65 13.88
C SER A 360 -25.62 24.49 13.06
N GLN A 361 -26.54 23.75 12.44
CA GLN A 361 -26.41 23.14 11.10
C GLN A 361 -25.46 21.94 10.94
N MET A 362 -26.07 20.77 11.13
CA MET A 362 -25.59 19.43 10.77
C MET A 362 -25.44 19.21 9.24
N LYS A 363 -24.63 20.00 8.54
CA LYS A 363 -24.15 19.65 7.18
C LYS A 363 -22.68 20.01 7.02
N ASN A 364 -21.84 18.98 6.96
CA ASN A 364 -20.43 19.00 6.55
C ASN A 364 -19.43 19.67 7.51
N VAL A 365 -19.29 19.13 8.72
CA VAL A 365 -18.18 19.51 9.61
C VAL A 365 -17.01 18.56 9.36
N HIS A 366 -16.05 18.98 8.54
CA HIS A 366 -14.81 18.25 8.35
C HIS A 366 -13.81 18.62 9.45
N PRO A 367 -13.22 17.64 10.16
CA PRO A 367 -12.25 17.93 11.20
C PRO A 367 -11.02 18.63 10.64
N VAL A 368 -10.48 19.55 11.43
CA VAL A 368 -9.24 20.28 11.20
C VAL A 368 -8.18 19.67 12.10
N VAL A 369 -7.14 19.12 11.47
CA VAL A 369 -5.96 18.57 12.15
C VAL A 369 -4.93 19.68 12.29
N THR A 370 -4.54 20.00 13.52
CA THR A 370 -3.45 20.93 13.80
C THR A 370 -2.19 20.15 14.14
N VAL A 371 -1.12 20.39 13.38
CA VAL A 371 0.19 19.81 13.61
C VAL A 371 1.13 20.92 14.04
N ARG A 372 1.91 20.67 15.10
CA ARG A 372 2.96 21.55 15.59
C ARG A 372 4.31 20.90 15.35
N TYR A 373 5.26 21.68 14.85
CA TYR A 373 6.64 21.25 14.65
C TYR A 373 7.55 22.10 15.51
N ARG A 374 8.55 21.45 16.11
CA ARG A 374 9.55 22.07 16.99
C ARG A 374 10.94 21.69 16.57
N VAL A 375 11.85 22.66 16.60
CA VAL A 375 13.29 22.44 16.49
C VAL A 375 13.93 23.10 17.70
N GLU A 376 14.53 22.27 18.56
CA GLU A 376 15.34 22.72 19.69
C GLU A 376 16.70 23.25 19.20
N ASP A 377 17.44 23.91 20.09
CA ASP A 377 18.74 24.52 19.78
C ASP A 377 18.70 25.42 18.54
N ALA A 378 17.70 26.31 18.48
CA ALA A 378 17.50 27.31 17.42
C ALA A 378 17.86 28.72 17.92
N PRO A 379 19.13 29.17 17.83
CA PRO A 379 19.56 30.46 18.36
C PRO A 379 18.77 31.64 17.76
N GLY A 380 18.40 32.58 18.62
CA GLY A 380 17.67 33.79 18.25
C GLY A 380 16.14 33.62 18.20
N TYR A 381 15.63 32.41 18.41
CA TYR A 381 14.21 32.18 18.68
C TYR A 381 13.95 32.17 20.19
N PHE A 382 12.70 32.40 20.58
CA PHE A 382 12.30 32.38 21.99
C PHE A 382 12.68 31.03 22.63
N GLN A 383 13.37 31.08 23.77
CA GLN A 383 13.90 29.90 24.47
C GLN A 383 14.75 28.95 23.58
N ASN A 384 15.43 29.50 22.56
CA ASN A 384 16.18 28.73 21.57
C ASN A 384 15.35 27.63 20.89
N MET A 385 14.06 27.89 20.65
CA MET A 385 13.15 26.92 20.06
C MET A 385 12.41 27.55 18.88
N TYR A 386 12.55 26.96 17.70
CA TYR A 386 11.68 27.28 16.57
C TYR A 386 10.38 26.49 16.68
N VAL A 387 9.26 27.15 16.39
CA VAL A 387 7.92 26.54 16.38
C VAL A 387 7.21 26.93 15.08
N GLU A 388 6.62 25.96 14.40
CA GLU A 388 5.62 26.22 13.35
C GLU A 388 4.37 25.37 13.57
N GLU A 389 3.23 25.88 13.13
CA GLU A 389 1.95 25.17 13.14
C GLU A 389 1.34 25.15 11.75
N ARG A 390 0.72 24.02 11.42
CA ARG A 390 -0.03 23.84 10.18
C ARG A 390 -1.39 23.25 10.50
N LYS A 391 -2.42 23.76 9.84
CA LYS A 391 -3.80 23.24 9.95
C LYS A 391 -4.22 22.63 8.64
N PHE A 392 -4.73 21.41 8.69
CA PHE A 392 -5.19 20.64 7.53
C PHE A 392 -6.66 20.32 7.68
N GLN A 393 -7.43 20.50 6.61
CA GLN A 393 -8.84 20.17 6.60
C GLN A 393 -9.14 19.20 5.45
N LYS A 394 -9.99 18.21 5.72
CA LYS A 394 -10.38 17.25 4.69
C LYS A 394 -11.01 17.96 3.50
N GLY A 395 -10.59 17.59 2.29
CA GLY A 395 -11.03 18.14 1.03
C GLY A 395 -10.51 19.54 0.73
N ARG A 396 -9.68 20.15 1.58
CA ARG A 396 -9.22 21.54 1.41
C ARG A 396 -7.71 21.74 1.52
N GLY A 397 -6.93 20.71 1.85
CA GLY A 397 -5.48 20.91 1.97
C GLY A 397 -5.07 21.47 3.32
N MET A 398 -3.87 22.05 3.29
CA MET A 398 -3.41 22.96 4.33
C MET A 398 -4.23 24.26 4.24
N ILE A 399 -4.97 24.58 5.30
CA ILE A 399 -5.83 25.76 5.39
C ILE A 399 -5.18 26.89 6.19
N SER A 400 -4.12 26.61 6.96
CA SER A 400 -3.39 27.63 7.71
C SER A 400 -1.96 27.17 7.96
N PHE A 401 -1.04 28.13 7.96
CA PHE A 401 0.36 27.99 8.36
C PHE A 401 0.71 29.17 9.26
N SER A 402 1.45 28.92 10.32
CA SER A 402 2.08 29.96 11.13
C SER A 402 3.43 29.52 11.64
N ASN A 403 4.35 30.45 11.86
CA ASN A 403 5.65 30.19 12.48
C ASN A 403 6.04 31.28 13.49
N LEU A 404 6.88 30.89 14.44
CA LEU A 404 7.49 31.82 15.38
C LEU A 404 8.64 32.55 14.70
N MET A 405 8.65 33.88 14.79
CA MET A 405 9.73 34.72 14.28
C MET A 405 10.87 34.84 15.29
N LYS A 406 12.08 35.17 14.82
CA LYS A 406 13.21 35.48 15.70
C LYS A 406 12.90 36.69 16.58
N GLY A 407 13.36 36.66 17.83
CA GLY A 407 13.14 37.70 18.82
C GLY A 407 12.73 37.15 20.18
N ALA A 408 12.71 38.04 21.17
CA ALA A 408 12.18 37.73 22.50
C ALA A 408 10.66 37.95 22.54
N LEU A 409 9.97 37.15 23.34
CA LEU A 409 8.57 37.37 23.70
C LEU A 409 8.54 38.06 25.07
N ASP A 410 7.76 39.13 25.20
CA ASP A 410 7.58 39.84 26.47
C ASP A 410 6.59 39.07 27.37
N ILE A 411 7.05 37.96 27.96
CA ILE A 411 6.28 37.09 28.85
C ILE A 411 6.75 37.32 30.29
N LYS A 412 5.85 37.86 31.12
CA LYS A 412 6.15 38.27 32.51
C LYS A 412 6.31 37.10 33.49
N ASP A 413 5.79 35.90 33.17
CA ASP A 413 5.90 34.71 34.01
C ASP A 413 6.28 33.48 33.17
N MET A 414 7.53 33.03 33.30
CA MET A 414 8.11 31.94 32.50
C MET A 414 7.95 30.56 33.16
N ASN A 415 7.18 30.41 34.24
CA ASN A 415 7.03 29.13 34.94
C ASN A 415 5.76 28.35 34.56
N ASP A 416 4.79 29.01 33.93
CA ASP A 416 3.56 28.38 33.47
C ASP A 416 3.70 27.96 31.99
N VAL A 417 3.89 26.66 31.78
CA VAL A 417 4.01 26.05 30.45
C VAL A 417 2.81 26.40 29.56
N TYR A 418 1.59 26.46 30.11
CA TYR A 418 0.41 26.79 29.33
C TYR A 418 0.43 28.25 28.85
N GLN A 419 0.84 29.18 29.72
CA GLN A 419 0.96 30.59 29.35
C GLN A 419 2.07 30.82 28.31
N ILE A 420 3.19 30.09 28.43
CA ILE A 420 4.27 30.14 27.43
C ILE A 420 3.77 29.66 26.07
N GLU A 421 3.07 28.53 26.02
CA GLU A 421 2.52 27.98 24.77
C GLU A 421 1.53 28.96 24.12
N GLN A 422 0.62 29.54 24.90
CA GLN A 422 -0.32 30.54 24.41
C GLN A 422 0.39 31.79 23.91
N ALA A 423 1.41 32.26 24.62
CA ALA A 423 2.19 33.40 24.20
C ALA A 423 2.94 33.12 22.90
N ILE A 424 3.55 31.93 22.74
CA ILE A 424 4.17 31.51 21.48
C ILE A 424 3.14 31.60 20.35
N ILE A 425 1.99 30.91 20.50
CA ILE A 425 0.93 30.86 19.47
C ILE A 425 0.46 32.27 19.08
N ASN A 426 0.26 33.16 20.06
CA ASN A 426 -0.22 34.52 19.83
C ASN A 426 0.81 35.42 19.13
N HIS A 427 2.08 35.02 19.07
CA HIS A 427 3.15 35.76 18.41
C HIS A 427 3.65 35.06 17.12
N MET A 428 2.95 34.03 16.66
CA MET A 428 3.27 33.39 15.38
C MET A 428 2.71 34.22 14.22
N PHE A 429 3.49 34.32 13.15
CA PHE A 429 3.11 34.98 11.91
C PHE A 429 2.73 33.93 10.89
N GLY A 430 1.71 34.21 10.07
CA GLY A 430 1.17 33.18 9.21
C GLY A 430 0.19 33.68 8.16
N TYR A 431 -0.37 32.71 7.45
CA TYR A 431 -1.40 32.90 6.44
C TYR A 431 -2.47 31.81 6.54
N SER A 432 -3.63 32.09 5.94
CA SER A 432 -4.76 31.16 5.92
C SER A 432 -5.46 31.18 4.57
N LEU A 433 -6.07 30.05 4.22
CA LEU A 433 -6.86 29.87 3.01
C LEU A 433 -8.15 30.71 3.12
N VAL A 434 -8.46 31.47 2.07
CA VAL A 434 -9.71 32.23 1.94
C VAL A 434 -10.90 31.28 2.04
N ARG A 435 -11.93 31.68 2.79
CA ARG A 435 -13.19 30.93 2.87
C ARG A 435 -14.08 31.32 1.69
N ASP A 436 -14.76 30.35 1.08
CA ASP A 436 -15.62 30.55 -0.10
C ASP A 436 -16.72 31.62 0.08
N THR A 437 -17.04 32.00 1.31
CA THR A 437 -17.98 33.08 1.63
C THR A 437 -17.50 34.49 1.22
N GLU A 438 -16.22 34.65 0.86
CA GLU A 438 -15.64 35.93 0.45
C GLU A 438 -15.48 36.09 -1.08
N ARG A 439 -15.97 35.13 -1.89
CA ARG A 439 -16.07 35.27 -3.37
C ARG A 439 -17.25 36.17 -3.82
N ARG A 440 -17.52 37.29 -3.12
CA ARG A 440 -18.56 38.26 -3.51
C ARG A 440 -17.98 39.54 -4.08
#